data_AF-A0A7Y7XCC2-F1
#
_entry.id   AF-A0A7Y7XCC2-F1
#
_cell.length_a   1.000
_cell.length_b   1.000
_cell.length_c   1.000
_cell.angle_alpha   90.00
_cell.angle_beta   90.00
_cell.angle_gamma   90.00
#
_symmetry.space_group_name_H-M   'P 1'
#
loop_
_entity.id
_entity.type
_entity.pdbx_description
1 polymer ?
#
loop_
_entity_poly.entity_id
_entity_poly.type
_entity_poly.pdbx_seq_one_letter_code
_entity_poly.pdbx_strand_id
1 'polypeptide(L)' 'MRIVIAMLLMLSGYAYAGCNSIGDSDQRHYCYAKTGHGRCLSISNSDLRAPMRRLEAVTERSAG' A
#
# COMPACT_ATOMS: atom_id res chain seq x y z
N MET A 1 4.01 25.94 25.97
CA MET A 1 5.02 24.96 25.50
C MET A 1 4.60 23.51 25.71
N ARG A 2 4.05 23.11 26.87
CA ARG A 2 3.57 21.72 27.12
C ARG A 2 2.42 21.27 26.19
N ILE A 3 1.49 22.19 25.87
CA ILE A 3 0.35 21.91 24.97
C ILE A 3 0.82 21.59 23.54
N VAL A 4 1.88 22.26 23.07
CA VAL A 4 2.43 22.08 21.72
C VAL A 4 3.06 20.69 21.57
N ILE A 5 3.75 20.22 22.62
CA ILE A 5 4.34 18.87 22.64
C ILE A 5 3.22 17.80 22.63
N ALA A 6 2.13 18.01 23.37
CA ALA A 6 0.98 17.09 23.36
C ALA A 6 0.28 17.05 21.99
N MET A 7 0.12 18.19 21.33
CA MET A 7 -0.45 18.28 19.97
C MET A 7 0.44 17.58 18.93
N LEU A 8 1.76 17.73 19.01
CA LEU A 8 2.70 17.06 18.12
C LEU A 8 2.70 15.53 18.30
N LEU A 9 2.56 15.05 19.53
CA LEU A 9 2.48 13.61 19.81
C LEU A 9 1.19 12.96 19.29
N MET A 10 0.07 13.68 19.31
CA MET A 10 -1.20 13.22 18.75
C MET A 10 -1.18 13.22 17.22
N LEU A 11 -0.46 14.15 16.60
CA LEU A 11 -0.20 14.10 15.16
C LEU A 11 0.55 12.81 14.83
N SER A 12 1.65 12.47 15.51
CA SER A 12 2.44 11.24 15.26
C SER A 12 1.65 9.91 15.22
N GLY A 13 0.43 9.89 15.77
CA GLY A 13 -0.51 8.77 15.72
C GLY A 13 -1.41 8.72 14.49
N TYR A 14 -1.16 9.51 13.43
CA TYR A 14 -1.80 9.30 12.13
C TYR A 14 -1.50 7.87 11.68
N ALA A 15 -2.52 7.03 11.83
CA ALA A 15 -2.47 5.61 11.58
C ALA A 15 -1.71 5.32 10.28
N TYR A 16 -0.57 4.65 10.41
CA TYR A 16 0.00 3.88 9.33
C TYR A 16 -1.01 2.77 9.05
N ALA A 17 -2.02 3.07 8.25
CA ALA A 17 -2.94 2.10 7.68
C ALA A 17 -2.14 1.29 6.66
N GLY A 18 -1.23 0.46 7.18
CA GLY A 18 -0.52 -0.51 6.38
C GLY A 18 -1.53 -1.45 5.74
N CYS A 19 -1.11 -2.15 4.70
CA CYS A 19 -1.93 -3.11 3.99
C CYS A 19 -2.59 -4.15 4.90
N ASN A 20 -2.11 -4.32 6.15
CA ASN A 20 -2.68 -5.21 7.16
C ASN A 20 -4.06 -4.79 7.70
N SER A 21 -4.49 -3.53 7.55
CA SER A 21 -5.83 -3.07 7.95
C SER A 21 -6.91 -3.34 6.87
N ILE A 22 -6.53 -3.90 5.73
CA ILE A 22 -7.44 -4.18 4.62
C ILE A 22 -8.07 -5.57 4.85
N GLY A 23 -9.40 -5.59 5.01
CA GLY A 23 -10.16 -6.83 5.21
C GLY A 23 -10.34 -7.67 3.95
N ASP A 24 -10.32 -7.03 2.78
CA ASP A 24 -10.42 -7.71 1.49
C ASP A 24 -9.05 -8.25 1.04
N SER A 25 -8.94 -9.57 0.82
CA SER A 25 -7.67 -10.21 0.49
C SER A 25 -7.07 -9.64 -0.80
N ASP A 26 -7.88 -9.37 -1.82
CA ASP A 26 -7.41 -8.88 -3.11
C ASP A 26 -6.85 -7.45 -2.99
N GLN A 27 -7.55 -6.56 -2.28
CA GLN A 27 -7.06 -5.22 -1.98
C GLN A 27 -5.82 -5.25 -1.07
N ARG A 28 -5.75 -6.21 -0.14
CA ARG A 28 -4.59 -6.43 0.73
C ARG A 28 -3.37 -6.77 -0.12
N HIS A 29 -3.50 -7.75 -1.02
CA HIS A 29 -2.44 -8.16 -1.94
C HIS A 29 -2.05 -7.03 -2.92
N TYR A 30 -3.02 -6.26 -3.43
CA TYR A 30 -2.76 -5.10 -4.26
C TYR A 30 -1.94 -4.02 -3.52
N CYS A 31 -2.23 -3.80 -2.24
CA CYS A 31 -1.46 -2.87 -1.42
C CYS A 31 -0.02 -3.37 -1.17
N TYR A 32 0.18 -4.66 -0.89
CA TYR A 32 1.52 -5.25 -0.78
C TYR A 32 2.30 -5.19 -2.10
N ALA A 33 1.61 -5.38 -3.21
CA ALA A 33 2.18 -5.26 -4.54
C ALA A 33 2.67 -3.84 -4.83
N LYS A 34 1.85 -2.83 -4.52
CA LYS A 34 2.21 -1.42 -4.71
C LYS A 34 3.41 -0.99 -3.84
N THR A 35 3.66 -1.71 -2.74
CA THR A 35 4.81 -1.51 -1.87
C THR A 35 6.02 -2.39 -2.22
N GLY A 36 5.96 -3.14 -3.33
CA GLY A 36 7.07 -3.95 -3.85
C GLY A 36 7.18 -5.36 -3.25
N HIS A 37 6.22 -5.79 -2.44
CA HIS A 37 6.24 -7.07 -1.72
C HIS A 37 5.13 -8.06 -2.12
N GLY A 38 4.29 -7.74 -3.11
CA GLY A 38 3.13 -8.55 -3.50
C GLY A 38 3.21 -9.10 -4.93
N ARG A 39 2.65 -10.28 -5.17
CA ARG A 39 2.57 -10.93 -6.49
C ARG A 39 1.18 -10.80 -7.12
N CYS A 40 1.17 -10.47 -8.41
CA CYS A 40 -0.04 -10.25 -9.23
C CYS A 40 -0.95 -11.48 -9.34
N LEU A 41 -0.38 -12.68 -9.17
CA LEU A 41 -1.08 -13.95 -9.27
C LEU A 41 -2.02 -14.22 -8.07
N SER A 42 -1.82 -13.56 -6.93
CA SER A 42 -2.65 -13.77 -5.74
C SER A 42 -3.95 -12.96 -5.73
N ILE A 43 -4.15 -12.07 -6.71
CA ILE A 43 -5.37 -11.28 -6.85
C ILE A 43 -6.36 -12.02 -7.74
N SER A 44 -7.51 -12.37 -7.17
CA SER A 44 -8.60 -13.06 -7.88
C SER A 44 -9.43 -12.07 -8.71
N ASN A 45 -9.59 -10.84 -8.21
CA ASN A 45 -10.29 -9.77 -8.91
C ASN A 45 -9.52 -9.24 -10.14
N SER A 46 -10.10 -9.44 -11.33
CA SER A 46 -9.53 -8.99 -12.61
C SER A 46 -9.35 -7.49 -12.71
N ASP A 47 -10.23 -6.71 -12.07
CA ASP A 47 -10.21 -5.24 -12.10
C ASP A 47 -9.04 -4.67 -11.30
N LEU A 48 -8.60 -5.38 -10.25
CA LEU A 48 -7.40 -5.04 -9.47
C LEU A 48 -6.12 -5.61 -10.09
N ARG A 49 -6.23 -6.71 -10.85
CA ARG A 49 -5.08 -7.37 -11.49
C ARG A 49 -4.58 -6.63 -12.74
N ALA A 50 -5.48 -6.05 -13.53
CA ALA A 50 -5.12 -5.26 -14.71
C ALA A 50 -4.20 -4.05 -14.41
N PRO A 51 -4.53 -3.17 -13.44
CA PRO A 51 -3.65 -2.05 -13.08
C PRO A 51 -2.35 -2.52 -12.45
N MET A 52 -2.32 -3.63 -11.71
CA MET A 52 -1.09 -4.16 -11.13
C MET A 52 -0.10 -4.68 -12.18
N ARG A 53 -0.55 -5.44 -13.19
CA ARG A 53 0.32 -5.83 -14.32
C ARG A 53 0.89 -4.62 -15.06
N ARG A 54 0.10 -3.54 -15.14
CA ARG A 54 0.55 -2.27 -15.74
C ARG A 54 1.62 -1.60 -14.88
N LEU A 55 1.54 -1.68 -13.55
CA LEU A 55 2.53 -1.16 -12.62
C LEU A 55 3.84 -1.96 -12.65
N GLU A 56 3.78 -3.30 -12.74
CA GLU A 56 4.98 -4.15 -12.92
C GLU A 56 5.78 -3.76 -14.19
N ALA A 57 5.07 -3.48 -15.29
CA ALA A 57 5.70 -2.99 -16.53
C ALA A 57 6.31 -1.58 -16.41
N VAL A 58 5.86 -0.76 -15.44
CA VAL A 58 6.42 0.57 -15.17
C VAL A 58 7.65 0.47 -14.26
N THR A 59 7.68 -0.47 -13.32
CA THR A 59 8.84 -0.65 -12.43
C THR A 59 10.09 -1.16 -13.14
N GLU A 60 9.95 -1.91 -14.25
CA GLU A 60 11.10 -2.29 -15.09
C GLU A 60 11.72 -1.09 -15.84
N ARG A 61 10.99 0.02 -16.01
CA ARG A 61 11.50 1.24 -16.65
C ARG A 61 12.26 2.18 -15.72
N SER A 62 12.11 2.03 -14.40
CA SER A 62 12.75 2.88 -13.39
C SER A 62 14.08 2.34 -12.87
N ALA A 63 14.54 1.18 -13.38
CA ALA A 63 15.83 0.57 -13.07
C ALA A 63 16.87 0.71 -14.21
N GLY A 64 16.59 1.57 -15.20
CA GLY A 64 17.49 1.90 -16.31
C GLY A 64 18.14 3.27 -16.12
#